data_AF-A0A7S4CDC3-F1
#
_entry.id   AF-A0A7S4CDC3-F1
#
_cell.length_a   1.000
_cell.length_b   1.000
_cell.length_c   1.000
_cell.angle_alpha   90.00
_cell.angle_beta   90.00
_cell.angle_gamma   90.00
#
_symmetry.space_group_name_H-M   'P 1'
#
loop_
_entity.id
_entity.type
_entity.pdbx_description
1 polymer ?
#
loop_
_entity_poly.entity_id
_entity_poly.type
_entity_poly.pdbx_seq_one_letter_code
_entity_poly.pdbx_strand_id
1 'polypeptide(L)'
;GREGMHVIRDAFFCFKGPKTGCGWHVDDAFFWPAARDSPGPGVNVWVALDEVGADGGGLAVAPGSHTAPFLDCREVIRDGQTCQMAQLHPPSAARLEAIRLVPHMQPGDAIVHTRWLFHRTDPFVPGSPGVEGPGIARYSVRYMPASGVLGGVVGFDAQRKPVPGQGRIDEADPDAFPKVRLGA
;
A
#
# COMPACT_ATOMS: atom_id res chain seq x y z
N GLY A 1 10.31 -19.18 15.34
CA GLY A 1 10.75 -19.59 13.99
C GLY A 1 10.66 -18.40 13.07
N ARG A 2 11.44 -18.33 12.00
CA ARG A 2 11.25 -17.30 10.96
C ARG A 2 10.00 -17.68 10.17
N GLU A 3 8.98 -16.84 10.25
CA GLU A 3 7.77 -16.97 9.45
C GLU A 3 8.05 -16.46 8.02
N GLY A 4 7.49 -17.12 7.01
CA GLY A 4 7.55 -16.67 5.62
C GLY A 4 6.67 -15.44 5.39
N MET A 5 6.82 -14.79 4.22
CA MET A 5 5.92 -13.76 3.74
C MET A 5 5.34 -14.12 2.38
N HIS A 6 4.09 -13.73 2.13
CA HIS A 6 3.42 -13.91 0.86
C HIS A 6 3.18 -12.57 0.19
N VAL A 7 3.39 -12.51 -1.14
CA VAL A 7 2.83 -11.44 -1.95
C VAL A 7 1.34 -11.71 -2.10
N ILE A 8 0.51 -10.77 -1.67
CA ILE A 8 -0.95 -10.94 -1.68
C ILE A 8 -1.63 -10.06 -2.72
N ARG A 9 -0.94 -9.02 -3.18
CA ARG A 9 -1.41 -8.08 -4.20
C ARG A 9 -0.24 -7.26 -4.71
N ASP A 10 -0.26 -6.98 -6.00
CA ASP A 10 0.60 -6.01 -6.63
C ASP A 10 -0.18 -5.18 -7.65
N ALA A 11 0.38 -4.04 -8.04
CA ALA A 11 -0.19 -3.18 -9.07
C ALA A 11 0.84 -2.21 -9.64
N PHE A 12 0.77 -2.01 -10.95
CA PHE A 12 1.41 -0.89 -11.63
C PHE A 12 0.47 0.29 -11.68
N PHE A 13 0.97 1.47 -11.32
CA PHE A 13 0.21 2.72 -11.41
C PHE A 13 1.02 3.77 -12.15
N CYS A 14 0.34 4.59 -12.93
CA CYS A 14 0.87 5.83 -13.48
C CYS A 14 -0.05 6.97 -13.03
N PHE A 15 0.47 7.86 -12.20
CA PHE A 15 -0.25 9.01 -11.68
C PHE A 15 0.01 10.22 -12.57
N LYS A 16 -1.05 10.83 -13.11
CA LYS A 16 -0.94 11.93 -14.07
C LYS A 16 -2.08 12.94 -13.97
N GLY A 17 -1.82 14.15 -14.45
CA GLY A 17 -2.82 15.20 -14.60
C GLY A 17 -3.13 15.95 -13.30
N PRO A 18 -4.17 16.80 -13.28
CA PRO A 18 -4.48 17.71 -12.15
C PRO A 18 -5.08 16.99 -10.93
N LYS A 19 -5.04 15.65 -10.92
CA LYS A 19 -5.60 14.87 -9.81
C LYS A 19 -4.70 15.06 -8.59
N THR A 20 -5.31 15.09 -7.40
CA THR A 20 -4.58 15.15 -6.13
C THR A 20 -4.27 13.77 -5.56
N GLY A 21 -4.84 12.71 -6.15
CA GLY A 21 -4.67 11.33 -5.70
C GLY A 21 -5.52 11.00 -4.47
N CYS A 22 -5.08 10.02 -3.68
CA CYS A 22 -5.76 9.65 -2.43
C CYS A 22 -5.30 10.56 -1.29
N GLY A 23 -6.24 11.00 -0.44
CA GLY A 23 -5.95 11.71 0.82
C GLY A 23 -5.27 10.81 1.86
N TRP A 24 -5.05 11.34 3.07
CA TRP A 24 -4.42 10.57 4.17
C TRP A 24 -5.22 9.30 4.48
N HIS A 25 -4.55 8.15 4.37
CA HIS A 25 -5.13 6.84 4.56
C HIS A 25 -4.12 5.79 5.04
N VAL A 26 -4.63 4.63 5.46
CA VAL A 26 -3.86 3.40 5.67
C VAL A 26 -4.37 2.33 4.71
N ASP A 27 -3.59 1.28 4.47
CA ASP A 27 -4.05 0.16 3.65
C ASP A 27 -4.86 -0.85 4.49
N ASP A 28 -6.07 -0.44 4.83
CA ASP A 28 -7.08 -1.26 5.50
C ASP A 28 -7.72 -2.31 4.56
N ALA A 29 -8.83 -2.92 4.97
CA ALA A 29 -9.50 -3.97 4.20
C ALA A 29 -9.99 -3.54 2.80
N PHE A 30 -10.14 -2.24 2.52
CA PHE A 30 -10.48 -1.77 1.19
C PHE A 30 -9.34 -2.02 0.18
N PHE A 31 -8.11 -1.84 0.65
CA PHE A 31 -6.90 -2.01 -0.13
C PHE A 31 -6.31 -3.43 0.01
N TRP A 32 -6.55 -4.07 1.14
CA TRP A 32 -5.95 -5.33 1.55
C TRP A 32 -6.97 -6.47 1.61
N PRO A 33 -6.73 -7.62 0.96
CA PRO A 33 -7.60 -8.79 1.10
C PRO A 33 -7.38 -9.51 2.45
N ALA A 34 -7.03 -8.79 3.53
CA ALA A 34 -6.92 -9.35 4.87
C ALA A 34 -7.73 -8.52 5.86
N ALA A 35 -8.36 -9.22 6.79
CA ALA A 35 -9.07 -8.61 7.90
C ALA A 35 -8.13 -7.70 8.72
N ARG A 36 -8.73 -6.75 9.44
CA ARG A 36 -7.99 -5.76 10.24
C ARG A 36 -7.24 -6.41 11.42
N ASP A 37 -7.79 -7.48 11.95
CA ASP A 37 -7.27 -8.31 13.05
C ASP A 37 -6.38 -9.47 12.58
N SER A 38 -6.13 -9.57 11.27
CA SER A 38 -5.25 -10.60 10.71
C SER A 38 -3.82 -10.48 11.29
N PRO A 39 -3.14 -11.59 11.62
CA PRO A 39 -1.84 -11.57 12.29
C PRO A 39 -0.76 -10.75 11.56
N GLY A 40 0.00 -9.99 12.35
CA GLY A 40 1.18 -9.24 11.94
C GLY A 40 0.90 -7.95 11.14
N PRO A 41 1.88 -7.03 11.08
CA PRO A 41 1.72 -5.83 10.27
C PRO A 41 2.00 -6.22 8.81
N GLY A 42 0.97 -6.35 7.98
CA GLY A 42 1.16 -6.42 6.53
C GLY A 42 2.10 -5.28 6.06
N VAL A 43 2.91 -5.52 5.04
CA VAL A 43 3.95 -4.60 4.57
C VAL A 43 3.69 -4.21 3.12
N ASN A 44 3.76 -2.92 2.82
CA ASN A 44 3.80 -2.40 1.45
C ASN A 44 5.24 -2.10 1.06
N VAL A 45 5.52 -2.32 -0.22
CA VAL A 45 6.69 -1.81 -0.90
C VAL A 45 6.20 -0.96 -2.08
N TRP A 46 6.51 0.32 -2.04
CA TRP A 46 6.24 1.29 -3.10
C TRP A 46 7.54 1.56 -3.83
N VAL A 47 7.64 1.15 -5.09
CA VAL A 47 8.85 1.27 -5.91
C VAL A 47 8.65 2.39 -6.94
N ALA A 48 9.56 3.35 -6.94
CA ALA A 48 9.62 4.40 -7.96
C ALA A 48 10.05 3.76 -9.30
N LEU A 49 9.27 3.99 -10.37
CA LEU A 49 9.69 3.62 -11.72
C LEU A 49 10.17 4.83 -12.52
N ASP A 50 9.66 6.01 -12.18
CA ASP A 50 10.17 7.31 -12.62
C ASP A 50 10.75 8.08 -11.43
N GLU A 51 11.52 9.13 -11.72
CA GLU A 51 12.02 10.04 -10.69
C GLU A 51 10.86 10.77 -9.98
N VAL A 52 10.89 10.79 -8.65
CA VAL A 52 9.89 11.45 -7.79
C VAL A 52 10.60 12.51 -7.00
N GLY A 53 10.43 13.77 -7.37
CA GLY A 53 11.09 14.90 -6.72
C GLY A 53 10.17 16.01 -6.27
N ALA A 54 10.70 17.24 -6.25
CA ALA A 54 9.99 18.42 -5.77
C ALA A 54 8.72 18.76 -6.58
N ASP A 55 8.58 18.19 -7.78
CA ASP A 55 7.41 18.33 -8.65
C ASP A 55 6.17 17.58 -8.15
N GLY A 56 6.30 16.71 -7.14
CA GLY A 56 5.22 15.94 -6.54
C GLY A 56 4.94 14.61 -7.26
N GLY A 57 3.74 14.04 -7.02
CA GLY A 57 3.33 12.74 -7.56
C GLY A 57 3.83 11.52 -6.76
N GLY A 58 4.66 11.77 -5.76
CA GLY A 58 5.22 10.76 -4.87
C GLY A 58 4.27 10.25 -3.80
N LEU A 59 4.85 9.49 -2.86
CA LEU A 59 4.17 9.02 -1.66
C LEU A 59 4.57 9.90 -0.47
N ALA A 60 3.63 10.72 0.00
CA ALA A 60 3.77 11.40 1.26
C ALA A 60 3.46 10.44 2.40
N VAL A 61 4.36 10.32 3.37
CA VAL A 61 4.20 9.46 4.54
C VAL A 61 4.14 10.30 5.82
N ALA A 62 3.46 9.79 6.84
CA ALA A 62 3.47 10.35 8.18
C ALA A 62 4.27 9.42 9.11
N PRO A 63 5.59 9.65 9.33
CA PRO A 63 6.44 8.76 10.11
C PRO A 63 5.90 8.53 11.53
N GLY A 64 6.00 7.30 12.03
CA GLY A 64 5.48 6.93 13.36
C GLY A 64 3.96 6.77 13.45
N SER A 65 3.18 7.16 12.44
CA SER A 65 1.71 7.05 12.46
C SER A 65 1.15 5.60 12.46
N HIS A 66 2.02 4.62 12.23
CA HIS A 66 1.70 3.20 12.38
C HIS A 66 1.67 2.72 13.85
N THR A 67 1.91 3.60 14.82
CA THR A 67 1.92 3.27 16.26
C THR A 67 0.63 3.68 16.99
N ALA A 68 0.53 3.34 18.27
CA ALA A 68 -0.66 3.54 19.10
C ALA A 68 -1.20 4.99 19.17
N PRO A 69 -0.37 6.05 19.20
CA PRO A 69 -0.84 7.44 19.24
C PRO A 69 -1.69 7.90 18.05
N PHE A 70 -1.80 7.10 16.98
CA PHE A 70 -2.60 7.40 15.79
C PHE A 70 -3.75 6.41 15.57
N LEU A 71 -4.10 5.61 16.58
CA LEU A 71 -5.26 4.71 16.50
C LEU A 71 -6.57 5.49 16.35
N ASP A 72 -6.70 6.64 17.01
CA ASP A 72 -7.82 7.57 16.84
C ASP A 72 -8.01 7.99 15.37
N CYS A 73 -6.92 8.31 14.66
CA CYS A 73 -6.98 8.59 13.23
C CYS A 73 -7.47 7.38 12.44
N ARG A 74 -7.09 6.14 12.80
CA ARG A 74 -7.55 4.95 12.06
C ARG A 74 -9.05 4.72 12.23
N GLU A 75 -9.59 5.01 13.42
CA GLU A 75 -11.03 4.88 13.66
C GLU A 75 -11.85 5.86 12.81
N VAL A 76 -11.33 7.06 12.53
CA VAL A 76 -12.00 8.05 11.66
C VAL A 76 -12.32 7.48 10.27
N ILE A 77 -11.42 6.66 9.71
CA ILE A 77 -11.50 6.22 8.31
C ILE A 77 -11.95 4.77 8.13
N ARG A 78 -12.41 4.11 9.20
CA ARG A 78 -12.67 2.66 9.27
C ARG A 78 -13.81 2.17 8.36
N ASP A 79 -14.79 3.01 8.06
CA ASP A 79 -16.06 2.58 7.45
C ASP A 79 -16.13 2.87 5.94
N GLY A 80 -15.09 2.47 5.21
CA GLY A 80 -15.02 2.58 3.74
C GLY A 80 -14.74 4.00 3.21
N GLN A 81 -14.39 4.94 4.10
CA GLN A 81 -14.05 6.32 3.76
C GLN A 81 -12.54 6.56 3.84
N THR A 82 -11.77 5.52 3.50
CA THR A 82 -10.34 5.38 3.76
C THR A 82 -9.51 6.61 3.35
N CYS A 83 -9.87 7.29 2.25
CA CYS A 83 -9.14 8.44 1.69
C CYS A 83 -9.70 9.83 2.08
N GLN A 84 -10.70 9.93 2.95
CA GLN A 84 -11.46 11.16 3.22
C GLN A 84 -11.12 11.85 4.56
N MET A 85 -9.94 11.57 5.13
CA MET A 85 -9.52 12.09 6.44
C MET A 85 -9.71 13.60 6.61
N ALA A 86 -9.38 14.39 5.58
CA ALA A 86 -9.47 15.85 5.65
C ALA A 86 -10.91 16.34 5.77
N GLN A 87 -11.86 15.64 5.14
CA GLN A 87 -13.28 15.95 5.23
C GLN A 87 -13.90 15.45 6.54
N LEU A 88 -13.51 14.25 6.97
CA LEU A 88 -14.09 13.60 8.14
C LEU A 88 -13.58 14.18 9.46
N HIS A 89 -12.28 14.47 9.54
CA HIS A 89 -11.65 14.96 10.76
C HIS A 89 -10.45 15.87 10.47
N PRO A 90 -10.70 17.16 10.17
CA PRO A 90 -9.65 18.14 9.89
C PRO A 90 -8.51 18.18 10.94
N PRO A 91 -8.77 18.06 12.26
CA PRO A 91 -7.67 18.02 13.24
C PRO A 91 -6.73 16.83 13.06
N SER A 92 -7.24 15.64 12.70
CA SER A 92 -6.41 14.47 12.42
C SER A 92 -5.59 14.67 11.15
N ALA A 93 -6.21 15.23 10.11
CA ALA A 93 -5.51 15.57 8.87
C ALA A 93 -4.37 16.56 9.13
N ALA A 94 -4.61 17.61 9.93
CA ALA A 94 -3.58 18.58 10.30
C ALA A 94 -2.43 17.93 11.10
N ARG A 95 -2.74 17.00 12.01
CA ARG A 95 -1.72 16.26 12.79
C ARG A 95 -0.84 15.39 11.90
N LEU A 96 -1.42 14.71 10.91
CA LEU A 96 -0.68 13.91 9.92
C LEU A 96 0.16 14.79 9.00
N GLU A 97 -0.40 15.92 8.58
CA GLU A 97 0.29 16.89 7.73
C GLU A 97 1.49 17.53 8.44
N ALA A 98 1.39 17.81 9.74
CA ALA A 98 2.47 18.40 10.54
C ALA A 98 3.73 17.52 10.64
N ILE A 99 3.60 16.21 10.43
CA ILE A 99 4.71 15.25 10.46
C ILE A 99 5.02 14.68 9.07
N ARG A 100 4.45 15.24 8.01
CA ARG A 100 4.59 14.73 6.64
C ARG A 100 6.05 14.72 6.20
N LEU A 101 6.45 13.61 5.59
CA LEU A 101 7.70 13.45 4.85
C LEU A 101 7.41 13.00 3.41
N VAL A 102 8.06 13.63 2.44
CA VAL A 102 8.01 13.25 1.02
C VAL A 102 9.45 12.97 0.57
N PRO A 103 9.87 11.70 0.46
CA PRO A 103 11.21 11.37 0.01
C PRO A 103 11.41 11.74 -1.48
N HIS A 104 12.60 12.25 -1.82
CA HIS A 104 13.07 12.26 -3.21
C HIS A 104 13.51 10.84 -3.55
N MET A 105 13.07 10.33 -4.71
CA MET A 105 13.33 8.95 -5.12
C MET A 105 13.76 8.90 -6.59
N GLN A 106 14.79 8.13 -6.88
CA GLN A 106 15.22 7.78 -8.22
C GLN A 106 14.53 6.49 -8.69
N PRO A 107 14.45 6.23 -10.01
CA PRO A 107 13.97 4.94 -10.51
C PRO A 107 14.67 3.76 -9.84
N GLY A 108 13.89 2.85 -9.26
CA GLY A 108 14.37 1.69 -8.50
C GLY A 108 14.41 1.87 -6.98
N ASP A 109 14.34 3.11 -6.47
CA ASP A 109 14.21 3.35 -5.03
C ASP A 109 12.85 2.84 -4.52
N ALA A 110 12.82 2.44 -3.25
CA ALA A 110 11.61 1.90 -2.64
C ALA A 110 11.34 2.47 -1.25
N ILE A 111 10.06 2.77 -0.98
CA ILE A 111 9.55 3.03 0.37
C ILE A 111 8.92 1.74 0.87
N VAL A 112 9.44 1.23 1.98
CA VAL A 112 8.87 0.09 2.71
C VAL A 112 8.11 0.62 3.91
N HIS A 113 6.83 0.29 4.03
CA HIS A 113 6.01 0.72 5.16
C HIS A 113 5.02 -0.36 5.59
N THR A 114 4.63 -0.33 6.86
CA THR A 114 3.53 -1.19 7.31
C THR A 114 2.21 -0.73 6.71
N ARG A 115 1.23 -1.64 6.61
CA ARG A 115 -0.14 -1.35 6.15
C ARG A 115 -0.83 -0.27 6.99
N TRP A 116 -0.32 -0.03 8.21
CA TRP A 116 -0.84 0.92 9.18
C TRP A 116 -0.18 2.30 9.15
N LEU A 117 0.86 2.49 8.35
CA LEU A 117 1.47 3.81 8.19
C LEU A 117 0.53 4.68 7.37
N PHE A 118 0.13 5.82 7.93
CA PHE A 118 -0.62 6.82 7.18
C PHE A 118 0.24 7.38 6.06
N HIS A 119 -0.34 7.38 4.87
CA HIS A 119 0.26 7.91 3.66
C HIS A 119 -0.81 8.54 2.78
N ARG A 120 -0.38 9.36 1.83
CA ARG A 120 -1.23 9.95 0.80
C ARG A 120 -0.42 10.19 -0.47
N THR A 121 -1.12 10.45 -1.57
CA THR A 121 -0.44 10.97 -2.75
C THR A 121 0.04 12.38 -2.47
N ASP A 122 1.28 12.69 -2.85
CA ASP A 122 1.74 14.08 -2.90
C ASP A 122 1.24 14.72 -4.20
N PRO A 123 0.47 15.83 -4.14
CA PRO A 123 -0.08 16.43 -5.34
C PRO A 123 1.04 16.96 -6.24
N PHE A 124 0.82 16.92 -7.55
CA PHE A 124 1.72 17.59 -8.48
C PHE A 124 1.71 19.10 -8.27
N VAL A 125 2.88 19.71 -8.41
CA VAL A 125 3.00 21.16 -8.52
C VAL A 125 2.36 21.61 -9.85
N PRO A 126 1.57 22.70 -9.89
CA PRO A 126 1.00 23.22 -11.12
C PRO A 126 2.09 23.50 -12.17
N GLY A 127 1.86 23.06 -13.42
CA GLY A 127 2.82 23.21 -14.53
C GLY A 127 3.99 22.21 -14.50
N SER A 128 4.03 21.29 -13.53
CA SER A 128 5.05 20.23 -13.52
C SER A 128 4.83 19.20 -14.66
N PRO A 129 5.88 18.47 -15.07
CA PRO A 129 5.76 17.41 -16.06
C PRO A 129 4.75 16.30 -15.69
N GLY A 130 4.45 16.12 -14.41
CA GLY A 130 3.42 15.16 -13.98
C GLY A 130 1.99 15.59 -14.32
N VAL A 131 1.74 16.89 -14.46
CA VAL A 131 0.43 17.44 -14.86
C VAL A 131 0.25 17.41 -16.38
N GLU A 132 1.25 17.87 -17.11
CA GLU A 132 1.16 18.10 -18.58
C GLU A 132 1.79 16.98 -19.42
N GLY A 133 2.68 16.19 -18.81
CA GLY A 133 3.46 15.15 -19.46
C GLY A 133 2.97 13.72 -19.14
N PRO A 134 3.89 12.73 -19.13
CA PRO A 134 3.53 11.31 -19.05
C PRO A 134 2.99 10.89 -17.67
N GLY A 135 3.18 11.70 -16.63
CA GLY A 135 2.92 11.33 -15.24
C GLY A 135 4.12 10.67 -14.58
N ILE A 136 3.89 10.10 -13.40
CA ILE A 136 4.87 9.36 -12.60
C ILE A 136 4.40 7.92 -12.43
N ALA A 137 5.21 6.97 -12.92
CA ALA A 137 4.98 5.56 -12.79
C ALA A 137 5.57 4.99 -11.49
N ARG A 138 4.88 3.98 -10.96
CA ARG A 138 5.26 3.23 -9.76
C ARG A 138 4.78 1.80 -9.83
N TYR A 139 5.44 0.96 -9.05
CA TYR A 139 4.99 -0.39 -8.76
C TYR A 139 4.74 -0.53 -7.25
N SER A 140 3.62 -1.13 -6.87
CA SER A 140 3.27 -1.33 -5.46
C SER A 140 3.05 -2.81 -5.20
N VAL A 141 3.70 -3.35 -4.17
CA VAL A 141 3.60 -4.76 -3.76
C VAL A 141 3.21 -4.84 -2.29
N ARG A 142 2.32 -5.78 -1.99
CA ARG A 142 1.77 -5.99 -0.65
C ARG A 142 2.15 -7.38 -0.16
N TYR A 143 2.71 -7.41 1.05
CA TYR A 143 3.19 -8.60 1.70
C TYR A 143 2.44 -8.86 3.01
N MET A 144 2.08 -10.11 3.25
CA MET A 144 1.49 -10.57 4.51
C MET A 144 2.39 -11.64 5.12
N PRO A 145 2.51 -11.73 6.45
CA PRO A 145 3.05 -12.94 7.08
C PRO A 145 2.29 -14.19 6.61
N ALA A 146 2.96 -15.34 6.55
CA ALA A 146 2.36 -16.59 6.08
C ALA A 146 1.16 -17.06 6.93
N SER A 147 1.12 -16.69 8.20
CA SER A 147 -0.02 -16.91 9.11
C SER A 147 -1.17 -15.92 8.90
N GLY A 148 -1.01 -14.96 7.99
CA GLY A 148 -2.02 -13.95 7.69
C GLY A 148 -3.26 -14.58 7.07
N VAL A 149 -4.42 -14.29 7.66
CA VAL A 149 -5.71 -14.73 7.13
C VAL A 149 -6.15 -13.77 6.02
N LEU A 150 -6.30 -14.30 4.81
CA LEU A 150 -6.82 -13.59 3.64
C LEU A 150 -8.30 -13.96 3.40
N GLY A 151 -9.11 -12.98 3.01
CA GLY A 151 -10.49 -13.15 2.59
C GLY A 151 -10.65 -12.99 1.08
N GLY A 152 -11.67 -13.64 0.51
CA GLY A 152 -12.00 -13.49 -0.92
C GLY A 152 -10.95 -14.07 -1.88
N VAL A 153 -10.09 -14.96 -1.40
CA VAL A 153 -9.12 -15.67 -2.24
C VAL A 153 -9.86 -16.65 -3.13
N VAL A 154 -9.55 -16.59 -4.43
CA VAL A 154 -9.99 -17.56 -5.42
C VAL A 154 -8.74 -18.26 -5.93
N GLY A 155 -8.57 -19.53 -5.57
CA GLY A 155 -7.52 -20.34 -6.15
C GLY A 155 -7.78 -20.60 -7.62
N PHE A 156 -6.72 -20.78 -8.39
CA PHE A 156 -6.81 -21.15 -9.79
C PHE A 156 -6.01 -22.42 -10.04
N ASP A 157 -6.59 -23.35 -10.80
CA ASP A 157 -5.85 -24.53 -11.24
C ASP A 157 -4.79 -24.19 -12.30
N ALA A 158 -4.01 -25.18 -12.73
CA ALA A 158 -3.02 -25.02 -13.81
C ALA A 158 -3.62 -24.51 -15.14
N GLN A 159 -4.95 -24.54 -15.30
CA GLN A 159 -5.68 -24.08 -16.47
C GLN A 159 -6.37 -22.73 -16.24
N ARG A 160 -6.06 -22.04 -15.13
CA ARG A 160 -6.66 -20.76 -14.71
C ARG A 160 -8.17 -20.83 -14.48
N LYS A 161 -8.71 -21.98 -14.09
CA LYS A 161 -10.10 -22.08 -13.66
C LYS A 161 -10.23 -21.84 -12.16
N PRO A 162 -11.24 -21.07 -11.71
CA PRO A 162 -11.51 -20.90 -10.28
C PRO A 162 -11.70 -22.24 -9.58
N VAL A 163 -11.01 -22.44 -8.46
CA VAL A 163 -11.18 -23.59 -7.57
C VAL A 163 -12.12 -23.16 -6.43
N PRO A 164 -13.36 -23.68 -6.36
CA PRO A 164 -14.31 -23.33 -5.31
C PRO A 164 -13.81 -23.80 -3.93
N GLY A 165 -14.05 -23.00 -2.89
CA GLY A 165 -13.85 -23.43 -1.49
C GLY A 165 -12.49 -23.09 -0.87
N GLN A 166 -11.53 -22.52 -1.60
CA GLN A 166 -10.28 -21.98 -1.02
C GLN A 166 -10.47 -20.58 -0.42
N GLY A 167 -11.54 -20.37 0.36
CA GLY A 167 -11.88 -19.08 0.96
C GLY A 167 -10.94 -18.60 2.08
N ARG A 168 -9.90 -19.40 2.38
CA ARG A 168 -8.86 -19.11 3.37
C ARG A 168 -7.59 -19.86 2.96
N ILE A 169 -6.50 -19.12 2.74
CA ILE A 169 -5.16 -19.69 2.63
C ILE A 169 -4.59 -19.77 4.04
N ASP A 170 -4.23 -20.98 4.48
CA ASP A 170 -3.44 -21.26 5.69
C ASP A 170 -2.19 -22.02 5.21
N GLU A 171 -1.32 -21.31 4.48
CA GLU A 171 -0.16 -21.86 3.77
C GLU A 171 1.12 -21.76 4.62
N ALA A 172 1.09 -22.40 5.79
CA ALA A 172 2.25 -22.54 6.65
C ALA A 172 3.35 -23.49 6.11
N ASP A 173 3.19 -24.05 4.89
CA ASP A 173 4.17 -24.97 4.27
C ASP A 173 4.98 -24.29 3.15
N PRO A 174 6.26 -23.96 3.38
CA PRO A 174 7.15 -23.37 2.38
C PRO A 174 7.39 -24.26 1.15
N ASP A 175 7.19 -25.58 1.25
CA ASP A 175 7.38 -26.52 0.14
C ASP A 175 6.22 -26.50 -0.87
N ALA A 176 5.11 -25.84 -0.53
CA ALA A 176 3.97 -25.64 -1.43
C ALA A 176 4.21 -24.52 -2.47
N PHE A 177 5.28 -23.73 -2.35
CA PHE A 177 5.60 -22.67 -3.31
C PHE A 177 6.31 -23.20 -4.57
N PRO A 178 5.93 -22.74 -5.78
CA PRO A 178 6.72 -23.00 -6.97
C PRO A 178 8.13 -22.43 -6.78
N LYS A 179 9.13 -23.31 -6.87
CA LYS A 179 10.55 -22.93 -6.73
C LYS A 179 10.95 -21.99 -7.86
N VAL A 180 10.99 -20.69 -7.59
CA VAL A 180 11.55 -19.70 -8.51
C VAL A 180 13.07 -19.83 -8.46
N ARG A 181 13.67 -20.36 -9.53
CA ARG A 181 15.12 -20.24 -9.74
C ARG A 181 15.38 -18.90 -10.42
N LEU A 182 16.03 -17.99 -9.71
CA LEU A 182 16.67 -16.85 -10.36
C LEU A 182 17.88 -17.38 -11.11
N GLY A 183 17.91 -17.16 -12.42
CA GLY A 183 19.04 -17.55 -13.27
C GLY A 183 20.29 -16.80 -12.82
N ALA A 184 21.41 -17.53 -12.74
CA ALA A 184 22.75 -16.96 -12.65
C ALA A 184 23.17 -16.40 -14.01
#